data_AF-W2MDC0-F1
#
_entry.id   AF-W2MDC0-F1
#
_cell.length_a   1.000
_cell.length_b   1.000
_cell.length_c   1.000
_cell.angle_alpha   90.00
_cell.angle_beta   90.00
_cell.angle_gamma   90.00
#
_symmetry.space_group_name_H-M   'P 1'
#
loop_
_entity.id
_entity.type
_entity.pdbx_description
1 polymer ?
#
loop_
_entity_poly.entity_id
_entity_poly.type
_entity_poly.pdbx_seq_one_letter_code
_entity_poly.pdbx_strand_id
1 'polypeptide(L)'
;MTRKVYVKMLKEKVFPAIRQLWPGRKSLCIKVQQDNAGPHVAGDNADILEAGIEHGWTIEMTCQPPRSPDMNVLDLGLFNAIQS
;
A
#
# COMPACT_ATOMS: atom_id res chain seq x y z
N MET A 1 -11.30 11.29 1.97
CA MET A 1 -10.24 10.89 2.92
C MET A 1 -9.10 11.90 2.86
N THR A 2 -8.47 12.27 3.99
CA THR A 2 -7.31 13.17 4.01
C THR A 2 -6.00 12.38 4.06
N ARG A 3 -4.87 12.99 3.67
CA ARG A 3 -3.55 12.35 3.74
C ARG A 3 -3.21 11.86 5.15
N LYS A 4 -3.50 12.68 6.18
CA LYS A 4 -3.26 12.32 7.58
C LYS A 4 -4.05 11.08 8.00
N VAL A 5 -5.32 10.98 7.59
CA VAL A 5 -6.16 9.81 7.87
C VAL A 5 -5.65 8.58 7.11
N TYR A 6 -5.23 8.77 5.85
CA TYR A 6 -4.67 7.69 5.03
C TYR A 6 -3.37 7.12 5.61
N VAL A 7 -2.41 7.98 5.98
CA VAL A 7 -1.15 7.59 6.63
C VAL A 7 -1.44 6.85 7.94
N LYS A 8 -2.36 7.36 8.76
CA LYS A 8 -2.76 6.69 10.01
C LYS A 8 -3.31 5.28 9.74
N MET A 9 -4.16 5.14 8.73
CA MET A 9 -4.73 3.85 8.31
C MET A 9 -3.65 2.87 7.85
N LEU A 10 -2.67 3.32 7.06
CA LEU A 10 -1.54 2.49 6.64
C LEU A 10 -0.75 1.96 7.84
N LYS A 11 -0.37 2.85 8.77
CA LYS A 11 0.46 2.52 9.94
C LYS A 11 -0.26 1.63 10.95
N GLU A 12 -1.52 1.94 11.25
CA GLU A 12 -2.25 1.28 12.34
C GLU A 12 -3.03 0.05 11.91
N LYS A 13 -3.33 -0.10 10.60
CA LYS A 13 -4.18 -1.18 10.09
C LYS A 13 -3.48 -2.01 9.02
N VAL A 14 -3.00 -1.38 7.95
CA VAL A 14 -2.50 -2.12 6.77
C VAL A 14 -1.19 -2.82 7.03
N PHE A 15 -0.16 -2.10 7.51
CA PHE A 15 1.15 -2.72 7.76
C PHE A 15 1.10 -3.82 8.82
N PRO A 16 0.39 -3.66 9.95
CA PRO A 16 0.17 -4.76 10.88
C PRO A 16 -0.51 -5.98 10.24
N ALA A 17 -1.56 -5.76 9.44
CA ALA A 17 -2.28 -6.84 8.77
C ALA A 17 -1.38 -7.58 7.75
N ILE A 18 -0.57 -6.85 6.97
CA ILE A 18 0.42 -7.46 6.08
C ILE A 18 1.36 -8.36 6.89
N ARG A 19 1.97 -7.84 7.96
CA ARG A 19 2.92 -8.64 8.76
C ARG A 19 2.29 -9.90 9.37
N GLN A 20 1.01 -9.85 9.72
CA GLN A 20 0.27 -10.98 10.29
C GLN A 20 -0.13 -12.03 9.24
N LEU A 21 -0.54 -11.58 8.06
CA LEU A 21 -1.19 -12.43 7.05
C LEU A 21 -0.30 -12.74 5.85
N TRP A 22 0.88 -12.12 5.73
CA TRP A 22 1.75 -12.28 4.58
C TRP A 22 2.24 -13.73 4.46
N PRO A 23 1.93 -14.43 3.36
CA PRO A 23 2.31 -15.83 3.19
C PRO A 23 3.77 -16.02 2.77
N GLY A 24 4.43 -14.94 2.34
CA GLY A 24 5.80 -14.96 1.84
C GLY A 24 6.86 -14.85 2.92
N ARG A 25 8.13 -14.87 2.49
CA ARG A 25 9.27 -14.70 3.40
C ARG A 25 9.36 -13.27 3.91
N LYS A 26 9.51 -13.12 5.22
CA LYS A 26 9.70 -11.85 5.92
C LYS A 26 10.91 -11.03 5.42
N SER A 27 11.96 -11.69 4.92
CA SER A 27 13.17 -11.04 4.43
C SER A 27 13.02 -10.37 3.06
N LEU A 28 11.90 -10.57 2.35
CA LEU A 28 11.65 -9.92 1.07
C LEU A 28 10.98 -8.56 1.28
N CYS A 29 11.40 -7.57 0.48
CA CYS A 29 10.70 -6.30 0.43
C CYS A 29 9.31 -6.48 -0.19
N ILE A 30 8.28 -6.07 0.54
CA ILE A 30 6.88 -6.10 0.12
C ILE A 30 6.54 -4.76 -0.52
N LYS A 31 6.10 -4.79 -1.78
CA LYS A 31 5.61 -3.59 -2.47
C LYS A 31 4.11 -3.48 -2.33
N VAL A 32 3.64 -2.36 -1.81
CA VAL A 32 2.21 -2.01 -1.75
C VAL A 32 1.93 -0.99 -2.84
N GLN A 33 1.10 -1.35 -3.82
CA GLN A 33 0.72 -0.46 -4.91
C GLN A 33 -0.50 0.38 -4.54
N GLN A 34 -0.51 1.64 -4.96
CA GLN A 34 -1.63 2.57 -4.85
C GLN A 34 -1.75 3.42 -6.13
N ASP A 35 -2.90 4.07 -6.34
CA ASP A 35 -3.07 5.07 -7.38
C ASP A 35 -2.48 6.45 -6.98
N ASN A 36 -2.55 7.43 -7.89
CA ASN A 36 -2.04 8.79 -7.66
C ASN A 36 -3.10 9.76 -7.09
N ALA A 37 -4.13 9.29 -6.37
CA ALA A 37 -5.11 10.16 -5.74
C ALA A 37 -4.46 11.11 -4.72
N GLY A 38 -4.97 12.35 -4.62
CA GLY A 38 -4.36 13.43 -3.80
C GLY A 38 -4.01 13.08 -2.33
N PRO A 39 -4.77 12.23 -1.62
CA PRO A 39 -4.44 11.80 -0.26
C PRO A 39 -3.27 10.81 -0.16
N HIS A 40 -2.91 10.15 -1.27
CA HIS A 40 -1.87 9.13 -1.28
C HIS A 40 -0.47 9.72 -1.14
N VAL A 41 0.46 8.88 -0.69
CA VAL A 41 1.80 9.28 -0.26
C VAL A 41 2.83 8.75 -1.23
N ALA A 42 3.70 9.61 -1.75
CA ALA A 42 4.83 9.15 -2.53
C ALA A 42 5.70 8.19 -1.68
N GLY A 43 6.36 7.23 -2.35
CA GLY A 43 7.14 6.19 -1.69
C GLY A 43 8.31 6.72 -0.86
N ASP A 44 8.70 7.99 -1.05
CA ASP A 44 9.76 8.69 -0.33
C ASP A 44 9.27 9.39 0.96
N ASN A 45 8.00 9.22 1.35
CA ASN A 45 7.48 9.79 2.59
C ASN A 45 8.15 9.14 3.82
N ALA A 46 8.94 9.91 4.56
CA ALA A 46 9.73 9.43 5.70
C ALA A 46 8.90 8.71 6.77
N ASP A 47 7.73 9.24 7.14
CA ASP A 47 6.86 8.64 8.17
C ASP A 47 6.35 7.25 7.78
N ILE A 48 6.21 7.01 6.48
CA ILE A 48 5.76 5.73 5.91
C ILE A 48 6.94 4.78 5.72
N LEU A 49 8.08 5.28 5.27
CA LEU A 49 9.31 4.49 5.16
C LEU A 49 9.73 3.92 6.52
N GLU A 50 9.74 4.77 7.56
CA GLU A 50 10.04 4.33 8.92
C GLU A 50 9.04 3.27 9.41
N ALA A 51 7.73 3.50 9.20
CA ALA A 51 6.72 2.53 9.58
C ALA A 51 6.78 1.23 8.76
N GLY A 52 7.30 1.27 7.54
CA GLY A 52 7.48 0.11 6.69
C GLY A 52 8.64 -0.79 7.13
N ILE A 53 9.61 -0.22 7.86
CA ILE A 53 10.79 -0.92 8.37
C ILE A 53 10.62 -1.19 9.86
N GLU A 54 10.11 -2.36 10.20
CA GLU A 54 9.85 -2.71 11.60
C GLU A 54 10.02 -4.20 11.84
N HIS A 55 10.64 -4.58 12.95
CA HIS A 55 10.85 -5.98 13.34
C HIS A 55 11.50 -6.86 12.27
N GLY A 56 12.28 -6.30 11.33
CA GLY A 56 12.88 -7.04 10.21
C GLY A 56 11.94 -7.28 9.02
N TRP A 57 10.81 -6.56 8.96
CA TRP A 57 10.01 -6.40 7.74
C TRP A 57 10.48 -5.17 6.96
N THR A 58 10.28 -5.21 5.65
CA THR A 58 10.43 -4.05 4.77
C THR A 58 9.20 -3.97 3.88
N ILE A 59 8.40 -2.93 4.08
CA ILE A 59 7.19 -2.64 3.30
C ILE A 59 7.38 -1.26 2.65
N GLU A 60 7.23 -1.19 1.33
CA GLU A 60 7.42 0.05 0.57
C GLU A 60 6.19 0.36 -0.28
N MET A 61 5.75 1.63 -0.24
CA MET A 61 4.66 2.12 -1.07
C MET A 61 5.17 2.42 -2.48
N THR A 62 4.37 2.07 -3.49
CA THR A 62 4.65 2.32 -4.90
C THR A 62 3.42 2.91 -5.56
N CYS A 63 3.61 3.92 -6.40
CA CYS A 63 2.51 4.51 -7.16
C CYS A 63 2.44 3.87 -8.55
N GLN A 64 1.22 3.61 -9.03
CA GLN A 64 1.02 3.21 -10.41
C GLN A 64 1.32 4.36 -11.38
N PRO A 65 1.58 4.09 -12.67
CA PRO A 65 1.70 5.12 -13.68
C PRO A 65 0.43 6.01 -13.78
N PRO A 66 0.57 7.33 -14.02
CA PRO A 66 -0.58 8.22 -14.11
C PRO A 66 -1.61 7.75 -15.15
N ARG A 67 -2.90 7.85 -14.81
CA ARG A 67 -4.04 7.53 -15.71
C ARG A 67 -4.03 6.12 -16.31
N SER A 68 -3.46 5.15 -15.60
CA SER A 68 -3.35 3.76 -16.06
C SER A 68 -4.18 2.81 -15.18
N PRO A 69 -5.53 2.83 -15.28
CA PRO A 69 -6.41 1.98 -14.48
C PRO A 69 -6.25 0.48 -14.80
N ASP A 70 -5.74 0.18 -15.99
CA ASP A 70 -5.34 -1.16 -16.44
C ASP A 70 -4.11 -1.71 -15.73
N MET A 71 -3.42 -0.89 -14.92
CA MET A 71 -2.25 -1.30 -14.14
C MET A 71 -2.58 -1.61 -12.66
N ASN A 72 -3.85 -1.53 -12.27
CA ASN A 72 -4.30 -1.87 -10.92
C ASN A 72 -5.12 -3.17 -10.91
N VAL A 73 -4.56 -4.21 -10.29
CA VAL A 73 -5.23 -5.52 -10.20
C VAL A 73 -6.56 -5.44 -9.44
N LEU A 74 -6.69 -4.49 -8.50
CA LEU A 74 -7.93 -4.30 -7.73
C LEU A 74 -9.05 -3.73 -8.60
N ASP A 75 -8.73 -2.78 -9.49
CA ASP A 75 -9.71 -2.18 -10.41
C ASP A 75 -10.13 -3.18 -11.49
N LEU A 76 -9.19 -3.94 -12.03
CA LEU A 76 -9.47 -4.92 -13.09
C LEU A 76 -10.22 -6.17 -12.61
N GLY A 77 -9.87 -6.67 -11.43
CA GLY A 77 -10.38 -7.93 -10.91
C GLY A 77 -11.43 -7.74 -9.82
N LEU A 78 -10.97 -7.34 -8.64
CA LEU A 78 -11.77 -7.42 -7.41
C LEU A 78 -12.97 -6.47 -7.42
N PHE A 79 -12.75 -5.18 -7.69
CA PHE A 79 -13.84 -4.19 -7.66
C PHE A 79 -14.82 -4.41 -8.79
N ASN A 80 -14.33 -4.76 -9.98
CA ASN A 80 -15.17 -5.14 -11.11
C ASN A 80 -16.10 -6.32 -10.74
N ALA A 81 -15.58 -7.36 -10.08
CA ALA A 81 -16.37 -8.51 -9.64
C ALA A 81 -17.36 -8.21 -8.50
N ILE A 82 -17.16 -7.15 -7.71
CA ILE A 82 -18.10 -6.74 -6.64
C ILE A 82 -19.27 -5.94 -7.23
N GLN A 83 -19.07 -5.28 -8.38
CA GLN A 83 -20.06 -4.41 -9.02
C GLN A 83 -20.97 -5.13 -10.02
N SER A 84 -20.66 -6.38 -10.37
CA SER A 84 -21.44 -7.27 -11.23
C SER A 84 -22.49 -8.06 -10.45
#